data_AF-A0A3C1WV54-F1
#
_entry.id   AF-A0A3C1WV54-F1
#
_cell.length_a   1.000
_cell.length_b   1.000
_cell.length_c   1.000
_cell.angle_alpha   90.00
_cell.angle_beta   90.00
_cell.angle_gamma   90.00
#
_symmetry.space_group_name_H-M   'P 1'
#
loop_
_entity.id
_entity.type
_entity.pdbx_description
1 polymer ?
#
loop_
_entity_poly.entity_id
_entity_poly.type
_entity_poly.pdbx_seq_one_letter_code
_entity_poly.pdbx_strand_id
1 'polypeptide(L)'
;MSFEEEYKQKLTTADEAVKCVRSGDWVDYGWCVGTPEALDKALAKRADELVDVNVRGGILFHVPYIMQVPDAEKHFSYNSWHMSGVERKMLTTTNAYFAPIKYSELPSYYRINNATPSRVVMIQVAPMDKHGYFSFGPSASHLGAVCEKAEEIIVEVNKNMPRCLGGHESEIHISKVSAIVEGDNPPLGEMPAGGPASDVDKKVAQLIVDEIPNGACLQLGIGGMPNAVGSLIAESDLKDLSVHTEMYVDAFVDLAMAGKINGSKKNIDRYRQVYAFGAGTKKLYDYLDDNPECMSAPVDYTNDVRVISQIDNF
;
A
#
# COMPACT_ATOMS: atom_id res chain seq x y z
N MET A 1 -4.60 -26.36 17.80
CA MET A 1 -3.67 -25.32 18.22
C MET A 1 -4.43 -24.02 18.13
N SER A 2 -4.43 -23.23 19.20
CA SER A 2 -4.99 -21.86 19.15
C SER A 2 -4.12 -20.98 18.26
N PHE A 3 -4.69 -19.90 17.71
CA PHE A 3 -3.90 -18.97 16.90
C PHE A 3 -2.80 -18.29 17.73
N GLU A 4 -3.02 -18.09 19.03
CA GLU A 4 -2.03 -17.55 19.95
C GLU A 4 -0.85 -18.52 20.18
N GLU A 5 -1.09 -19.83 20.19
CA GLU A 5 -0.03 -20.85 20.25
C GLU A 5 0.78 -20.88 18.96
N GLU A 6 0.11 -20.83 17.80
CA GLU A 6 0.78 -20.78 16.49
C GLU A 6 1.61 -19.50 16.34
N TYR A 7 1.08 -18.36 16.82
CA TYR A 7 1.80 -17.08 16.83
C TYR A 7 3.10 -17.19 17.61
N LYS A 8 3.05 -17.74 18.84
CA LYS A 8 4.24 -17.92 19.68
C LYS A 8 5.28 -18.83 19.06
N GLN A 9 4.87 -19.82 18.25
CA GLN A 9 5.79 -20.72 17.56
C GLN A 9 6.51 -20.05 16.38
N LYS A 10 5.84 -19.10 15.71
CA LYS A 10 6.37 -18.39 14.54
C LYS A 10 7.05 -17.07 14.90
N LEU A 11 6.85 -16.57 16.11
CA LEU A 11 7.48 -15.36 16.62
C LEU A 11 9.00 -15.55 16.76
N THR A 12 9.76 -14.66 16.14
CA THR A 12 11.22 -14.68 16.15
C THR A 12 11.79 -13.26 16.02
N THR A 13 13.12 -13.12 16.02
CA THR A 13 13.80 -11.84 15.78
C THR A 13 13.93 -11.56 14.29
N ALA A 14 14.05 -10.27 13.92
CA ALA A 14 14.30 -9.90 12.53
C ALA A 14 15.56 -10.58 11.95
N ASP A 15 16.65 -10.61 12.73
CA ASP A 15 17.92 -11.22 12.32
C ASP A 15 17.80 -12.74 12.08
N GLU A 16 16.91 -13.44 12.79
CA GLU A 16 16.64 -14.86 12.54
C GLU A 16 15.70 -15.05 11.36
N ALA A 17 14.63 -14.26 11.26
CA ALA A 17 13.63 -14.37 10.20
C ALA A 17 14.26 -14.23 8.79
N VAL A 18 15.17 -13.27 8.62
CA VAL A 18 15.79 -13.00 7.30
C VAL A 18 16.85 -14.03 6.89
N LYS A 19 17.21 -15.00 7.74
CA LYS A 19 18.18 -16.07 7.38
C LYS A 19 17.70 -16.96 6.25
N CYS A 20 16.38 -17.02 6.02
CA CYS A 20 15.84 -17.77 4.91
C CYS A 20 16.32 -17.24 3.55
N VAL A 21 16.69 -15.94 3.45
CA VAL A 21 17.16 -15.29 2.21
C VAL A 21 18.54 -15.80 1.81
N ARG A 22 18.71 -16.06 0.51
CA ARG A 22 19.89 -16.63 -0.16
C ARG A 22 20.27 -15.75 -1.35
N SER A 23 21.53 -15.85 -1.77
CA SER A 23 22.01 -15.18 -2.99
C SER A 23 21.19 -15.59 -4.21
N GLY A 24 20.84 -14.63 -5.08
CA GLY A 24 20.01 -14.85 -6.26
C GLY A 24 18.49 -14.79 -6.01
N ASP A 25 18.04 -14.63 -4.77
CA ASP A 25 16.62 -14.61 -4.45
C ASP A 25 15.92 -13.33 -4.91
N TRP A 26 14.64 -13.49 -5.24
CA TRP A 26 13.69 -12.38 -5.32
C TRP A 26 12.93 -12.22 -4.01
N VAL A 27 13.03 -11.02 -3.44
CA VAL A 27 12.39 -10.63 -2.18
C VAL A 27 11.41 -9.49 -2.45
N ASP A 28 10.11 -9.72 -2.21
CA ASP A 28 9.10 -8.67 -2.34
C ASP A 28 8.84 -8.01 -0.98
N TYR A 29 8.97 -6.69 -0.96
CA TYR A 29 8.58 -5.85 0.17
C TYR A 29 7.12 -5.44 0.07
N GLY A 30 6.50 -5.18 1.22
CA GLY A 30 5.18 -4.58 1.26
C GLY A 30 5.12 -3.22 0.56
N TRP A 31 3.92 -2.87 0.09
CA TRP A 31 3.68 -1.70 -0.75
C TRP A 31 3.47 -0.43 0.07
N CYS A 32 4.11 0.66 -0.34
CA CYS A 32 3.95 1.98 0.28
C CYS A 32 4.24 1.94 1.80
N VAL A 33 3.28 2.28 2.65
CA VAL A 33 3.45 2.23 4.12
C VAL A 33 3.65 0.83 4.68
N GLY A 34 3.40 -0.22 3.89
CA GLY A 34 3.64 -1.62 4.25
C GLY A 34 5.08 -2.08 4.06
N THR A 35 6.00 -1.22 3.57
CA THR A 35 7.42 -1.55 3.47
C THR A 35 8.00 -1.85 4.85
N PRO A 36 8.63 -3.02 5.06
CA PRO A 36 9.15 -3.41 6.37
C PRO A 36 10.41 -2.61 6.74
N GLU A 37 10.59 -2.31 8.02
CA GLU A 37 11.74 -1.53 8.48
C GLU A 37 12.73 -2.39 9.28
N ALA A 38 12.22 -3.22 10.20
CA ALA A 38 13.06 -4.09 11.01
C ALA A 38 13.65 -5.23 10.18
N LEU A 39 12.85 -5.83 9.29
CA LEU A 39 13.32 -6.88 8.38
C LEU A 39 14.32 -6.33 7.36
N ASP A 40 14.10 -5.14 6.83
CA ASP A 40 15.02 -4.49 5.89
C ASP A 40 16.36 -4.17 6.54
N LYS A 41 16.36 -3.62 7.77
CA LYS A 41 17.58 -3.44 8.58
C LYS A 41 18.31 -4.76 8.82
N ALA A 42 17.58 -5.83 9.15
CA ALA A 42 18.18 -7.14 9.41
C ALA A 42 18.78 -7.75 8.12
N LEU A 43 18.10 -7.63 6.99
CA LEU A 43 18.61 -8.08 5.70
C LEU A 43 19.86 -7.31 5.28
N ALA A 44 19.88 -5.99 5.50
CA ALA A 44 21.04 -5.14 5.21
C ALA A 44 22.30 -5.59 5.97
N LYS A 45 22.17 -6.06 7.23
CA LYS A 45 23.31 -6.58 8.01
C LYS A 45 23.96 -7.83 7.38
N ARG A 46 23.22 -8.54 6.51
CA ARG A 46 23.70 -9.75 5.82
C ARG A 46 24.37 -9.45 4.48
N ALA A 47 24.67 -8.18 4.16
CA ALA A 47 25.32 -7.80 2.91
C ALA A 47 26.56 -8.64 2.62
N ASP A 48 27.48 -8.79 3.60
CA ASP A 48 28.72 -9.55 3.44
C ASP A 48 28.51 -11.07 3.16
N GLU A 49 27.30 -11.59 3.38
CA GLU A 49 26.94 -13.00 3.15
C GLU A 49 26.21 -13.23 1.82
N LEU A 50 25.68 -12.18 1.20
CA LEU A 50 24.71 -12.27 0.11
C LEU A 50 25.21 -11.57 -1.15
N VAL A 51 24.86 -12.13 -2.30
CA VAL A 51 25.13 -11.53 -3.61
C VAL A 51 23.90 -11.68 -4.51
N ASP A 52 23.64 -10.69 -5.35
CA ASP A 52 22.54 -10.73 -6.33
C ASP A 52 21.15 -11.00 -5.71
N VAL A 53 20.84 -10.37 -4.57
CA VAL A 53 19.49 -10.39 -4.00
C VAL A 53 18.66 -9.29 -4.64
N ASN A 54 17.57 -9.67 -5.29
CA ASN A 54 16.72 -8.78 -6.06
C ASN A 54 15.50 -8.39 -5.22
N VAL A 55 15.52 -7.19 -4.67
CA VAL A 55 14.43 -6.68 -3.84
C VAL A 55 13.44 -5.91 -4.70
N ARG A 56 12.14 -6.06 -4.42
CA ARG A 56 11.06 -5.45 -5.20
C ARG A 56 10.05 -4.74 -4.30
N GLY A 57 9.54 -3.59 -4.76
CA GLY A 57 8.52 -2.83 -4.04
C GLY A 57 8.12 -1.55 -4.77
N GLY A 58 7.70 -0.52 -4.03
CA GLY A 58 7.43 0.80 -4.60
C GLY A 58 6.67 1.75 -3.68
N ILE A 59 6.70 3.03 -4.06
CA ILE A 59 6.13 4.16 -3.32
C ILE A 59 6.81 4.33 -1.95
N LEU A 60 8.13 4.44 -1.94
CA LEU A 60 8.91 4.47 -0.69
C LEU A 60 8.86 5.82 0.03
N PHE A 61 8.89 5.75 1.37
CA PHE A 61 9.05 6.90 2.27
C PHE A 61 10.50 7.15 2.71
N HIS A 62 11.36 6.15 2.62
CA HIS A 62 12.77 6.24 2.94
C HIS A 62 13.59 5.33 2.01
N VAL A 63 14.89 5.61 1.88
CA VAL A 63 15.79 4.73 1.12
C VAL A 63 15.93 3.41 1.91
N PRO A 64 15.69 2.24 1.32
CA PRO A 64 15.82 0.97 2.04
C PRO A 64 17.24 0.80 2.59
N TYR A 65 17.37 0.23 3.78
CA TYR A 65 18.65 -0.02 4.46
C TYR A 65 19.59 -0.90 3.63
N ILE A 66 19.05 -1.86 2.87
CA ILE A 66 19.83 -2.66 1.90
C ILE A 66 20.53 -1.80 0.83
N MET A 67 20.02 -0.60 0.55
CA MET A 67 20.61 0.33 -0.41
C MET A 67 21.57 1.32 0.24
N GLN A 68 21.74 1.27 1.56
CA GLN A 68 22.61 2.16 2.34
C GLN A 68 23.89 1.47 2.83
N VAL A 69 24.04 0.16 2.60
CA VAL A 69 25.25 -0.58 2.96
C VAL A 69 26.41 -0.22 2.01
N PRO A 70 27.68 -0.36 2.44
CA PRO A 70 28.83 -0.22 1.55
C PRO A 70 28.74 -1.19 0.38
N ASP A 71 29.11 -0.73 -0.82
CA ASP A 71 29.10 -1.51 -2.05
C ASP A 71 27.76 -2.25 -2.32
N ALA A 72 26.63 -1.64 -1.94
CA ALA A 72 25.28 -2.23 -2.02
C ALA A 72 24.99 -2.88 -3.37
N GLU A 73 25.51 -2.33 -4.47
CA GLU A 73 25.33 -2.85 -5.83
C GLU A 73 25.89 -4.26 -6.05
N LYS A 74 26.82 -4.73 -5.21
CA LYS A 74 27.34 -6.11 -5.26
C LYS A 74 26.38 -7.12 -4.62
N HIS A 75 25.53 -6.64 -3.72
CA HIS A 75 24.72 -7.46 -2.82
C HIS A 75 23.24 -7.43 -3.21
N PHE A 76 22.74 -6.24 -3.53
CA PHE A 76 21.32 -5.96 -3.69
C PHE A 76 21.02 -5.18 -4.98
N SER A 77 19.84 -5.43 -5.52
CA SER A 77 19.17 -4.55 -6.48
C SER A 77 17.80 -4.15 -5.93
N TYR A 78 17.33 -2.95 -6.26
CA TYR A 78 15.97 -2.52 -5.91
C TYR A 78 15.13 -2.28 -7.16
N ASN A 79 14.04 -3.03 -7.31
CA ASN A 79 13.20 -3.04 -8.51
C ASN A 79 11.84 -2.44 -8.15
N SER A 80 11.57 -1.24 -8.65
CA SER A 80 10.34 -0.51 -8.33
C SER A 80 9.26 -0.73 -9.39
N TRP A 81 8.07 -1.18 -9.00
CA TRP A 81 6.90 -1.18 -9.90
C TRP A 81 6.36 0.23 -10.16
N HIS A 82 6.51 1.11 -9.18
CA HIS A 82 6.24 2.53 -9.28
C HIS A 82 7.20 3.29 -8.36
N MET A 83 7.54 4.53 -8.70
CA MET A 83 8.57 5.29 -7.99
C MET A 83 8.00 6.52 -7.30
N SER A 84 8.30 6.65 -6.01
CA SER A 84 8.20 7.90 -5.29
C SER A 84 9.39 8.82 -5.65
N GLY A 85 9.45 10.01 -5.03
CA GLY A 85 10.63 10.87 -5.12
C GLY A 85 11.89 10.24 -4.52
N VAL A 86 11.75 9.24 -3.64
CA VAL A 86 12.86 8.48 -3.05
C VAL A 86 13.50 7.58 -4.12
N GLU A 87 12.72 6.70 -4.75
CA GLU A 87 13.26 5.76 -5.75
C GLU A 87 13.81 6.49 -6.98
N ARG A 88 13.19 7.62 -7.38
CA ARG A 88 13.73 8.45 -8.47
C ARG A 88 15.15 8.97 -8.18
N LYS A 89 15.50 9.24 -6.93
CA LYS A 89 16.88 9.62 -6.55
C LYS A 89 17.80 8.39 -6.48
N MET A 90 17.27 7.25 -6.06
CA MET A 90 18.00 5.98 -6.02
C MET A 90 18.48 5.55 -7.41
N LEU A 91 17.70 5.81 -8.47
CA LEU A 91 18.07 5.49 -9.86
C LEU A 91 19.45 5.99 -10.30
N THR A 92 19.87 7.16 -9.80
CA THR A 92 21.14 7.78 -10.21
C THR A 92 22.27 7.52 -9.23
N THR A 93 21.99 6.88 -8.09
CA THR A 93 22.92 6.79 -6.96
C THR A 93 23.13 5.36 -6.45
N THR A 94 22.33 4.41 -6.90
CA THR A 94 22.30 3.03 -6.41
C THR A 94 21.93 2.06 -7.53
N ASN A 95 21.98 0.75 -7.26
CA ASN A 95 21.52 -0.30 -8.16
C ASN A 95 19.99 -0.46 -8.18
N ALA A 96 19.28 0.64 -8.46
CA ALA A 96 17.83 0.68 -8.51
C ALA A 96 17.32 0.71 -9.97
N TYR A 97 16.18 0.05 -10.20
CA TYR A 97 15.55 -0.11 -11.51
C TYR A 97 14.06 0.24 -11.45
N PHE A 98 13.54 0.72 -12.57
CA PHE A 98 12.11 0.90 -12.79
C PHE A 98 11.57 -0.22 -13.68
N ALA A 99 10.55 -0.93 -13.21
CA ALA A 99 9.88 -2.00 -13.94
C ALA A 99 8.53 -1.51 -14.47
N PRO A 100 8.44 -1.09 -15.75
CA PRO A 100 7.21 -0.51 -16.30
C PRO A 100 6.14 -1.58 -16.50
N ILE A 101 4.99 -1.39 -15.86
CA ILE A 101 3.81 -2.26 -15.99
C ILE A 101 2.53 -1.44 -15.92
N LYS A 102 1.42 -2.03 -16.38
CA LYS A 102 0.08 -1.53 -16.05
C LYS A 102 -0.28 -1.99 -14.65
N TYR A 103 -0.56 -1.06 -13.75
CA TYR A 103 -0.73 -1.38 -12.32
C TYR A 103 -1.91 -2.34 -12.06
N SER A 104 -3.01 -2.22 -12.80
CA SER A 104 -4.15 -3.16 -12.74
C SER A 104 -3.78 -4.61 -13.09
N GLU A 105 -2.65 -4.83 -13.78
CA GLU A 105 -2.19 -6.15 -14.18
C GLU A 105 -1.16 -6.72 -13.19
N LEU A 106 -0.68 -5.93 -12.22
CA LEU A 106 0.38 -6.35 -11.29
C LEU A 106 0.08 -7.68 -10.59
N PRO A 107 -1.13 -7.95 -10.05
CA PRO A 107 -1.46 -9.27 -9.49
C PRO A 107 -1.28 -10.42 -10.49
N SER A 108 -1.59 -10.19 -11.77
CA SER A 108 -1.47 -11.20 -12.83
C SER A 108 -0.03 -11.59 -13.13
N TYR A 109 0.94 -10.68 -12.94
CA TYR A 109 2.37 -10.98 -13.14
C TYR A 109 2.91 -12.01 -12.14
N TYR A 110 2.35 -12.07 -10.92
CA TYR A 110 2.64 -13.14 -9.97
C TYR A 110 1.82 -14.40 -10.28
N ARG A 111 0.54 -14.25 -10.60
CA ARG A 111 -0.38 -15.39 -10.79
C ARG A 111 -0.14 -16.20 -12.05
N ILE A 112 0.17 -15.54 -13.17
CA ILE A 112 0.26 -16.14 -14.50
C ILE A 112 1.71 -16.49 -14.84
N ASN A 113 1.93 -17.76 -15.17
CA ASN A 113 3.19 -18.29 -15.72
C ASN A 113 4.46 -18.06 -14.87
N ASN A 114 4.32 -17.74 -13.58
CA ASN A 114 5.44 -17.38 -12.70
C ASN A 114 6.37 -16.33 -13.34
N ALA A 115 5.79 -15.42 -14.13
CA ALA A 115 6.54 -14.42 -14.89
C ALA A 115 7.36 -13.49 -13.98
N THR A 116 6.99 -13.45 -12.71
CA THR A 116 7.62 -12.69 -11.65
C THR A 116 7.96 -13.64 -10.50
N PRO A 117 9.17 -14.22 -10.48
CA PRO A 117 9.60 -15.02 -9.33
C PRO A 117 9.58 -14.15 -8.07
N SER A 118 9.04 -14.73 -6.99
CA SER A 118 9.04 -14.17 -5.63
C SER A 118 9.19 -15.34 -4.68
N ARG A 119 10.32 -15.44 -3.99
CA ARG A 119 10.56 -16.55 -3.07
C ARG A 119 10.24 -16.13 -1.63
N VAL A 120 10.66 -14.93 -1.26
CA VAL A 120 10.48 -14.38 0.09
C VAL A 120 9.63 -13.12 0.00
N VAL A 121 8.66 -12.99 0.90
CA VAL A 121 7.84 -11.81 1.07
C VAL A 121 8.06 -11.26 2.47
N MET A 122 8.29 -9.96 2.57
CA MET A 122 8.45 -9.24 3.82
C MET A 122 7.48 -8.06 3.86
N ILE A 123 6.46 -8.12 4.70
CA ILE A 123 5.38 -7.11 4.73
C ILE A 123 5.18 -6.62 6.15
N GLN A 124 5.07 -5.30 6.32
CA GLN A 124 4.59 -4.72 7.57
C GLN A 124 3.06 -4.79 7.64
N VAL A 125 2.52 -5.29 8.75
CA VAL A 125 1.08 -5.61 8.92
C VAL A 125 0.53 -5.08 10.25
N ALA A 126 -0.80 -4.96 10.32
CA ALA A 126 -1.50 -4.71 11.58
C ALA A 126 -1.42 -5.93 12.52
N PRO A 127 -1.64 -5.75 13.85
CA PRO A 127 -1.70 -6.87 14.79
C PRO A 127 -2.71 -7.95 14.35
N MET A 128 -2.39 -9.21 14.68
CA MET A 128 -3.26 -10.34 14.38
C MET A 128 -4.61 -10.19 15.09
N ASP A 129 -5.70 -10.42 14.37
CA ASP A 129 -7.04 -10.43 14.95
C ASP A 129 -7.37 -11.76 15.65
N LYS A 130 -8.56 -11.82 16.26
CA LYS A 130 -9.05 -13.03 16.97
C LYS A 130 -9.30 -14.23 16.05
N HIS A 131 -9.29 -14.04 14.74
CA HIS A 131 -9.51 -15.05 13.72
C HIS A 131 -8.21 -15.51 13.05
N GLY A 132 -7.06 -15.02 13.52
CA GLY A 132 -5.75 -15.43 13.02
C GLY A 132 -5.30 -14.64 11.79
N TYR A 133 -5.94 -13.52 11.47
CA TYR A 133 -5.62 -12.72 10.28
C TYR A 133 -4.80 -11.48 10.61
N PHE A 134 -3.85 -11.18 9.74
CA PHE A 134 -3.10 -9.92 9.72
C PHE A 134 -3.60 -9.07 8.55
N SER A 135 -4.02 -7.84 8.81
CA SER A 135 -4.35 -6.89 7.75
C SER A 135 -3.08 -6.32 7.11
N PHE A 136 -3.07 -6.19 5.79
CA PHE A 136 -2.02 -5.48 5.05
C PHE A 136 -2.08 -3.95 5.22
N GLY A 137 -2.88 -3.47 6.17
CA GLY A 137 -3.11 -2.05 6.38
C GLY A 137 -3.80 -1.43 5.18
N PRO A 138 -3.47 -0.18 4.83
CA PRO A 138 -4.14 0.51 3.75
C PRO A 138 -3.73 -0.01 2.37
N SER A 139 -3.02 -1.14 2.22
CA SER A 139 -2.41 -1.60 0.97
C SER A 139 -2.79 -3.05 0.60
N ALA A 140 -4.03 -3.32 0.19
CA ALA A 140 -4.36 -4.59 -0.44
C ALA A 140 -3.59 -4.77 -1.76
N SER A 141 -3.72 -3.80 -2.69
CA SER A 141 -2.93 -3.69 -3.93
C SER A 141 -2.72 -5.05 -4.63
N HIS A 142 -1.52 -5.61 -4.57
CA HIS A 142 -1.16 -6.89 -5.16
C HIS A 142 -0.67 -7.89 -4.10
N LEU A 143 -0.69 -7.54 -2.82
CA LEU A 143 0.00 -8.29 -1.77
C LEU A 143 -0.58 -9.68 -1.55
N GLY A 144 -1.90 -9.85 -1.73
CA GLY A 144 -2.52 -11.17 -1.75
C GLY A 144 -1.94 -12.07 -2.85
N ALA A 145 -1.81 -11.55 -4.07
CA ALA A 145 -1.24 -12.27 -5.21
C ALA A 145 0.24 -12.63 -5.01
N VAL A 146 1.03 -11.76 -4.36
CA VAL A 146 2.43 -12.08 -4.02
C VAL A 146 2.47 -13.21 -2.98
N CYS A 147 1.66 -13.11 -1.92
CA CYS A 147 1.59 -14.12 -0.86
C CYS A 147 1.12 -15.49 -1.36
N GLU A 148 0.29 -15.56 -2.41
CA GLU A 148 -0.12 -16.83 -3.02
C GLU A 148 1.04 -17.63 -3.64
N LYS A 149 2.12 -16.94 -4.03
CA LYS A 149 3.23 -17.51 -4.79
C LYS A 149 4.52 -17.66 -3.99
N ALA A 150 4.68 -16.86 -2.94
CA ALA A 150 5.85 -16.90 -2.09
C ALA A 150 6.01 -18.25 -1.38
N GLU A 151 7.27 -18.69 -1.23
CA GLU A 151 7.61 -19.86 -0.43
C GLU A 151 7.73 -19.48 1.05
N GLU A 152 8.26 -18.28 1.33
CA GLU A 152 8.46 -17.76 2.68
C GLU A 152 7.73 -16.43 2.84
N ILE A 153 6.79 -16.36 3.79
CA ILE A 153 6.07 -15.13 4.11
C ILE A 153 6.45 -14.70 5.52
N ILE A 154 7.10 -13.55 5.62
CA ILE A 154 7.52 -12.96 6.88
C ILE A 154 6.70 -11.70 7.10
N VAL A 155 6.02 -11.63 8.24
CA VAL A 155 5.25 -10.45 8.63
C VAL A 155 5.96 -9.68 9.73
N GLU A 156 6.02 -8.37 9.57
CA GLU A 156 6.50 -7.42 10.58
C GLU A 156 5.30 -6.72 11.20
N VAL A 157 4.98 -7.04 12.44
CA VAL A 157 3.82 -6.45 13.12
C VAL A 157 4.15 -5.04 13.59
N ASN A 158 3.33 -4.07 13.17
CA ASN A 158 3.33 -2.70 13.65
C ASN A 158 1.95 -2.33 14.19
N LYS A 159 1.87 -2.00 15.48
CA LYS A 159 0.64 -1.58 16.18
C LYS A 159 0.07 -0.25 15.67
N ASN A 160 0.87 0.55 14.96
CA ASN A 160 0.39 1.77 14.31
C ASN A 160 -0.21 1.50 12.92
N MET A 161 -0.06 0.30 12.38
CA MET A 161 -0.70 -0.10 11.12
C MET A 161 -2.20 -0.30 11.36
N PRO A 162 -3.09 0.43 10.66
CA PRO A 162 -4.53 0.30 10.86
C PRO A 162 -5.01 -1.06 10.37
N ARG A 163 -6.05 -1.62 11.00
CA ARG A 163 -6.77 -2.78 10.48
C ARG A 163 -7.79 -2.30 9.45
N CYS A 164 -7.33 -2.10 8.22
CA CYS A 164 -8.20 -1.68 7.12
C CYS A 164 -9.11 -2.84 6.70
N LEU A 165 -10.42 -2.56 6.66
CA LEU A 165 -11.44 -3.55 6.36
C LEU A 165 -11.73 -3.66 4.86
N GLY A 166 -12.45 -4.74 4.53
CA GLY A 166 -13.15 -4.90 3.26
C GLY A 166 -12.35 -5.59 2.17
N GLY A 167 -13.02 -5.75 1.01
CA GLY A 167 -12.47 -6.40 -0.17
C GLY A 167 -12.34 -7.91 -0.03
N HIS A 168 -11.49 -8.43 -0.90
CA HIS A 168 -10.85 -9.72 -0.82
C HIS A 168 -9.35 -9.46 -0.84
N GLU A 169 -8.52 -10.41 -0.38
CA GLU A 169 -7.05 -10.32 -0.52
C GLU A 169 -6.38 -9.12 0.17
N SER A 170 -7.01 -8.55 1.19
CA SER A 170 -6.51 -7.44 2.02
C SER A 170 -5.83 -7.90 3.32
N GLU A 171 -5.78 -9.22 3.54
CA GLU A 171 -5.34 -9.85 4.78
C GLU A 171 -4.69 -11.22 4.52
N ILE A 172 -3.87 -11.67 5.47
CA ILE A 172 -3.20 -12.98 5.43
C ILE A 172 -3.42 -13.74 6.74
N HIS A 173 -3.82 -15.00 6.64
CA HIS A 173 -4.01 -15.86 7.81
C HIS A 173 -2.66 -16.40 8.32
N ILE A 174 -2.50 -16.50 9.63
CA ILE A 174 -1.29 -16.98 10.30
C ILE A 174 -0.79 -18.31 9.77
N SER A 175 -1.68 -19.22 9.35
CA SER A 175 -1.32 -20.52 8.78
C SER A 175 -0.49 -20.44 7.50
N LYS A 176 -0.46 -19.28 6.83
CA LYS A 176 0.35 -19.02 5.63
C LYS A 176 1.68 -18.33 5.94
N VAL A 177 1.79 -17.72 7.12
CA VAL A 177 2.99 -17.00 7.56
C VAL A 177 4.06 -18.01 8.01
N SER A 178 5.29 -17.80 7.57
CA SER A 178 6.48 -18.58 7.96
C SER A 178 7.10 -18.08 9.26
N ALA A 179 7.23 -16.75 9.40
CA ALA A 179 7.83 -16.11 10.56
C ALA A 179 7.14 -14.78 10.87
N ILE A 180 7.09 -14.46 12.17
CA ILE A 180 6.51 -13.23 12.69
C ILE A 180 7.58 -12.47 13.43
N VAL A 181 7.70 -11.17 13.15
CA VAL A 181 8.58 -10.25 13.86
C VAL A 181 7.71 -9.14 14.44
N GLU A 182 7.80 -8.88 15.74
CA GLU A 182 7.24 -7.67 16.33
C GLU A 182 8.26 -6.55 16.16
N GLY A 183 7.96 -5.58 15.28
CA GLY A 183 8.85 -4.44 15.05
C GLY A 183 8.87 -3.45 16.22
N ASP A 184 9.70 -2.41 16.11
CA ASP A 184 9.78 -1.34 17.11
C ASP A 184 8.55 -0.41 17.13
N ASN A 185 7.55 -0.68 16.29
CA ASN A 185 6.34 0.11 16.09
C ASN A 185 6.63 1.59 15.77
N PRO A 186 7.45 1.90 14.74
CA PRO A 186 7.63 3.27 14.30
C PRO A 186 6.29 3.86 13.81
N PRO A 187 6.11 5.19 13.87
CA PRO A 187 5.03 5.85 13.15
C PRO A 187 5.07 5.45 11.68
N LEU A 188 3.90 5.25 11.06
CA LEU A 188 3.82 5.00 9.63
C LEU A 188 4.36 6.21 8.85
N GLY A 189 4.91 5.96 7.67
CA GLY A 189 5.32 7.02 6.76
C GLY A 189 4.15 7.96 6.48
N GLU A 190 4.33 9.26 6.71
CA GLU A 190 3.31 10.26 6.44
C GLU A 190 3.64 11.01 5.14
N MET A 191 2.63 11.16 4.28
CA MET A 191 2.73 12.08 3.16
C MET A 191 2.41 13.49 3.66
N PRO A 192 3.36 14.45 3.54
CA PRO A 192 3.07 15.80 3.96
C PRO A 192 1.90 16.35 3.16
N ALA A 193 1.04 17.12 3.82
CA ALA A 193 0.05 17.92 3.12
C ALA A 193 0.76 18.72 2.02
N GLY A 194 0.23 18.64 0.79
CA GLY A 194 0.75 19.43 -0.31
C GLY A 194 0.83 20.90 0.11
N GLY A 195 1.82 21.64 -0.42
CA GLY A 195 1.89 23.09 -0.21
C GLY A 195 0.56 23.76 -0.60
N PRO A 196 0.31 24.98 -0.09
CA PRO A 196 -0.94 25.69 -0.37
C PRO A 196 -1.18 25.77 -1.88
N ALA A 197 -2.43 25.49 -2.29
CA ALA A 197 -2.83 25.56 -3.69
C ALA A 197 -2.50 26.94 -4.27
N SER A 198 -1.79 26.95 -5.39
CA SER A 198 -1.53 28.18 -6.14
C SER A 198 -2.83 28.74 -6.73
N ASP A 199 -2.80 29.99 -7.20
CA ASP A 199 -3.97 30.57 -7.87
C ASP A 199 -4.32 29.83 -9.18
N VAL A 200 -3.32 29.22 -9.82
CA VAL A 200 -3.52 28.33 -10.97
C VAL A 200 -4.26 27.07 -10.55
N ASP A 201 -3.81 26.42 -9.46
CA ASP A 201 -4.46 25.21 -8.93
C ASP A 201 -5.92 25.47 -8.59
N LYS A 202 -6.21 26.60 -7.91
CA LYS A 202 -7.59 26.98 -7.57
C LYS A 202 -8.44 27.21 -8.81
N LYS A 203 -7.89 27.89 -9.84
CA LYS A 203 -8.67 28.16 -11.07
C LYS A 203 -8.97 26.88 -11.84
N VAL A 204 -8.01 25.96 -11.92
CA VAL A 204 -8.20 24.64 -12.53
C VAL A 204 -9.20 23.82 -11.70
N ALA A 205 -9.07 23.82 -10.38
CA ALA A 205 -9.97 23.09 -9.50
C ALA A 205 -11.42 23.57 -9.62
N GLN A 206 -11.67 24.88 -9.77
CA GLN A 206 -13.02 25.39 -10.01
C GLN A 206 -13.63 24.84 -11.30
N LEU A 207 -12.85 24.82 -12.39
CA LEU A 207 -13.31 24.27 -13.67
C LEU A 207 -13.64 22.78 -13.57
N ILE A 208 -12.90 22.03 -12.74
CA ILE A 208 -13.17 20.62 -12.49
C ILE A 208 -14.45 20.45 -11.68
N VAL A 209 -14.59 21.19 -10.57
CA VAL A 209 -15.73 21.06 -9.65
C VAL A 209 -17.06 21.38 -10.34
N ASP A 210 -17.08 22.35 -11.26
CA ASP A 210 -18.27 22.72 -12.03
C ASP A 210 -18.79 21.58 -12.93
N GLU A 211 -17.93 20.62 -13.29
CA GLU A 211 -18.29 19.45 -14.11
C GLU A 211 -18.70 18.23 -13.27
N ILE A 212 -18.55 18.27 -11.94
CA ILE A 212 -18.88 17.14 -11.05
C ILE A 212 -20.37 17.18 -10.71
N PRO A 213 -21.16 16.16 -11.07
CA PRO A 213 -22.56 16.09 -10.66
C PRO A 213 -22.70 15.59 -9.21
N ASN A 214 -23.84 15.90 -8.60
CA ASN A 214 -24.27 15.20 -7.38
C ASN A 214 -24.34 13.69 -7.64
N GLY A 215 -23.85 12.90 -6.69
CA GLY A 215 -23.79 11.45 -6.87
C GLY A 215 -22.58 10.92 -7.62
N ALA A 216 -21.62 11.76 -8.01
CA ALA A 216 -20.39 11.32 -8.66
C ALA A 216 -19.57 10.35 -7.78
N CYS A 217 -18.84 9.45 -8.42
CA CYS A 217 -17.90 8.54 -7.77
C CYS A 217 -16.47 8.98 -8.04
N LEU A 218 -15.81 9.50 -7.02
CA LEU A 218 -14.54 10.19 -7.18
C LEU A 218 -13.35 9.22 -7.19
N GLN A 219 -12.42 9.50 -8.10
CA GLN A 219 -11.02 9.10 -8.06
C GLN A 219 -10.16 10.35 -8.10
N LEU A 220 -9.33 10.55 -7.07
CA LEU A 220 -8.42 11.69 -6.97
C LEU A 220 -6.98 11.18 -6.83
N GLY A 221 -6.05 11.90 -7.46
CA GLY A 221 -4.62 11.68 -7.29
C GLY A 221 -4.05 12.39 -6.06
N ILE A 222 -2.71 12.48 -6.01
CA ILE A 222 -1.97 13.22 -4.98
C ILE A 222 -1.43 14.56 -5.49
N GLY A 223 -1.18 15.50 -4.58
CA GLY A 223 -0.46 16.75 -4.86
C GLY A 223 -1.33 18.00 -4.74
N GLY A 224 -0.75 19.16 -5.04
CA GLY A 224 -1.40 20.46 -4.83
C GLY A 224 -2.74 20.61 -5.55
N MET A 225 -2.82 20.18 -6.82
CA MET A 225 -4.05 20.30 -7.62
C MET A 225 -5.17 19.35 -7.15
N PRO A 226 -4.96 18.03 -6.96
CA PRO A 226 -6.01 17.16 -6.42
C PRO A 226 -6.47 17.57 -5.01
N ASN A 227 -5.56 18.08 -4.17
CA ASN A 227 -5.91 18.62 -2.87
C ASN A 227 -6.83 19.86 -3.00
N ALA A 228 -6.53 20.77 -3.94
CA ALA A 228 -7.38 21.93 -4.20
C ALA A 228 -8.79 21.53 -4.68
N VAL A 229 -8.89 20.51 -5.54
CA VAL A 229 -10.18 19.94 -5.97
C VAL A 229 -10.93 19.39 -4.75
N GLY A 230 -10.28 18.57 -3.91
CA GLY A 230 -10.88 18.03 -2.69
C GLY A 230 -11.41 19.12 -1.75
N SER A 231 -10.63 20.16 -1.48
CA SER A 231 -11.06 21.30 -0.65
C SER A 231 -12.27 22.01 -1.24
N LEU A 232 -12.27 22.32 -2.54
CA LEU A 232 -13.41 22.99 -3.18
C LEU A 232 -14.67 22.13 -3.18
N ILE A 233 -14.56 20.81 -3.38
CA ILE A 233 -15.70 19.90 -3.25
C ILE A 233 -16.25 19.95 -1.82
N ALA A 234 -15.39 19.94 -0.80
CA ALA A 234 -15.81 20.00 0.60
C ALA A 234 -16.60 21.28 0.92
N GLU A 235 -16.22 22.40 0.31
CA GLU A 235 -16.86 23.71 0.47
C GLU A 235 -18.08 23.94 -0.46
N SER A 236 -18.26 23.10 -1.48
CA SER A 236 -19.35 23.22 -2.46
C SER A 236 -20.71 22.71 -1.95
N ASP A 237 -21.76 22.83 -2.77
CA ASP A 237 -23.07 22.22 -2.53
C ASP A 237 -23.19 20.76 -3.00
N LEU A 238 -22.09 20.15 -3.47
CA LEU A 238 -22.07 18.75 -3.87
C LEU A 238 -22.46 17.82 -2.72
N LYS A 239 -23.13 16.72 -3.06
CA LYS A 239 -23.61 15.72 -2.10
C LYS A 239 -23.79 14.35 -2.75
N ASP A 240 -24.01 13.36 -1.90
CA ASP A 240 -24.20 11.95 -2.27
C ASP A 240 -23.00 11.35 -3.01
N LEU A 241 -21.81 11.90 -2.77
CA LEU A 241 -20.59 11.48 -3.45
C LEU A 241 -20.18 10.09 -2.99
N SER A 242 -19.41 9.43 -3.85
CA SER A 242 -18.89 8.09 -3.65
C SER A 242 -17.38 8.04 -3.88
N VAL A 243 -16.72 6.97 -3.44
CA VAL A 243 -15.28 6.78 -3.65
C VAL A 243 -15.01 5.42 -4.26
N HIS A 244 -14.24 5.43 -5.34
CA HIS A 244 -13.60 4.28 -5.95
C HIS A 244 -12.29 4.77 -6.56
N THR A 245 -11.20 4.62 -5.82
CA THR A 245 -9.92 5.25 -6.15
C THR A 245 -8.79 4.24 -6.19
N GLU A 246 -7.71 4.55 -6.88
CA GLU A 246 -6.48 3.75 -6.76
C GLU A 246 -5.85 4.00 -5.38
N MET A 247 -5.64 5.27 -5.05
CA MET A 247 -5.00 5.71 -3.82
C MET A 247 -5.99 6.47 -2.93
N TYR A 248 -6.12 6.05 -1.67
CA TYR A 248 -6.85 6.79 -0.64
C TYR A 248 -5.93 7.82 0.02
N VAL A 249 -6.41 9.05 0.17
CA VAL A 249 -5.66 10.23 0.60
C VAL A 249 -6.48 11.08 1.56
N ASP A 250 -5.82 11.96 2.32
CA ASP A 250 -6.44 12.82 3.34
C ASP A 250 -7.67 13.61 2.85
N ALA A 251 -7.68 14.01 1.58
CA ALA A 251 -8.81 14.75 1.00
C ALA A 251 -10.13 13.96 1.06
N PHE A 252 -10.09 12.62 0.93
CA PHE A 252 -11.29 11.80 1.06
C PHE A 252 -11.79 11.76 2.51
N VAL A 253 -10.87 11.78 3.48
CA VAL A 253 -11.24 11.88 4.90
C VAL A 253 -11.94 13.21 5.16
N ASP A 254 -11.40 14.31 4.65
CA ASP A 254 -11.99 15.65 4.82
C ASP A 254 -13.39 15.73 4.18
N LEU A 255 -13.56 15.15 2.99
CA LEU A 255 -14.86 15.06 2.31
C LEU A 255 -15.88 14.19 3.07
N ALA A 256 -15.43 13.07 3.64
CA ALA A 256 -16.29 12.22 4.45
C ALA A 256 -16.73 12.93 5.74
N MET A 257 -15.80 13.58 6.43
CA MET A 257 -16.09 14.37 7.64
C MET A 257 -16.99 15.58 7.37
N ALA A 258 -16.93 16.15 6.15
CA ALA A 258 -17.85 17.18 5.70
C ALA A 258 -19.24 16.65 5.29
N GLY A 259 -19.50 15.34 5.39
CA GLY A 259 -20.76 14.71 5.04
C GLY A 259 -21.04 14.63 3.53
N LYS A 260 -20.01 14.82 2.70
CA LYS A 260 -20.13 14.82 1.24
C LYS A 260 -20.19 13.41 0.66
N ILE A 261 -19.45 12.49 1.27
CA ILE A 261 -19.35 11.10 0.85
C ILE A 261 -20.35 10.27 1.65
N ASN A 262 -21.18 9.50 0.94
CA ASN A 262 -22.01 8.46 1.54
C ASN A 262 -22.07 7.17 0.71
N GLY A 263 -21.49 7.15 -0.50
CA GLY A 263 -21.42 5.96 -1.35
C GLY A 263 -22.77 5.46 -1.86
N SER A 264 -23.87 6.20 -1.63
CA SER A 264 -25.23 5.70 -1.84
C SER A 264 -25.64 5.58 -3.31
N LYS A 265 -24.87 6.20 -4.21
CA LYS A 265 -25.12 6.27 -5.65
C LYS A 265 -24.33 5.26 -6.48
N LYS A 266 -23.36 4.54 -5.89
CA LYS A 266 -22.63 3.50 -6.63
C LYS A 266 -23.54 2.33 -7.01
N ASN A 267 -23.33 1.80 -8.21
CA ASN A 267 -23.96 0.58 -8.71
C ASN A 267 -23.39 -0.68 -8.04
N ILE A 268 -22.09 -0.64 -7.70
CA ILE A 268 -21.33 -1.69 -7.02
C ILE A 268 -20.69 -1.14 -5.74
N ASP A 269 -20.43 -1.99 -4.75
CA ASP A 269 -19.86 -1.60 -3.46
C ASP A 269 -20.59 -0.39 -2.82
N ARG A 270 -21.91 -0.39 -2.95
CA ARG A 270 -22.76 0.70 -2.44
C ARG A 270 -22.48 0.92 -0.96
N TYR A 271 -22.38 2.19 -0.56
CA TYR A 271 -22.00 2.65 0.79
C TYR A 271 -20.55 2.38 1.18
N ARG A 272 -19.70 1.91 0.26
CA ARG A 272 -18.27 1.68 0.52
C ARG A 272 -17.39 2.69 -0.21
N GLN A 273 -16.30 3.05 0.44
CA GLN A 273 -15.21 3.86 -0.08
C GLN A 273 -14.06 2.93 -0.48
N VAL A 274 -13.96 2.62 -1.77
CA VAL A 274 -13.08 1.57 -2.30
C VAL A 274 -11.72 2.13 -2.68
N TYR A 275 -10.64 1.45 -2.29
CA TYR A 275 -9.27 1.85 -2.63
C TYR A 275 -8.30 0.67 -2.75
N ALA A 276 -7.27 0.83 -3.61
CA ALA A 276 -6.25 -0.19 -3.84
C ALA A 276 -5.13 -0.11 -2.80
N PHE A 277 -4.66 1.11 -2.55
CA PHE A 277 -3.74 1.41 -1.47
C PHE A 277 -4.05 2.80 -0.87
N GLY A 278 -3.42 3.18 0.23
CA GLY A 278 -3.62 4.49 0.85
C GLY A 278 -2.39 5.01 1.56
N ALA A 279 -2.18 6.32 1.48
CA ALA A 279 -1.18 7.02 2.28
C ALA A 279 -1.55 8.50 2.44
N GLY A 280 -1.21 9.04 3.61
CA GLY A 280 -1.61 10.38 4.00
C GLY A 280 -0.94 10.75 5.31
N THR A 281 -1.65 11.51 6.15
CA THR A 281 -1.21 11.78 7.52
C THR A 281 -1.79 10.76 8.49
N LYS A 282 -1.41 10.85 9.78
CA LYS A 282 -2.03 10.06 10.85
C LYS A 282 -3.57 10.11 10.83
N LYS A 283 -4.16 11.25 10.43
CA LYS A 283 -5.61 11.44 10.27
C LYS A 283 -6.23 10.36 9.38
N LEU A 284 -5.60 10.05 8.25
CA LEU A 284 -6.07 9.03 7.33
C LEU A 284 -5.95 7.64 7.93
N TYR A 285 -4.81 7.33 8.56
CA TYR A 285 -4.62 6.01 9.16
C TYR A 285 -5.64 5.75 10.27
N ASP A 286 -5.91 6.74 11.11
CA ASP A 286 -6.95 6.66 12.15
C ASP A 286 -8.36 6.53 11.57
N TYR A 287 -8.65 7.18 10.43
CA TYR A 287 -9.95 7.11 9.78
C TYR A 287 -10.22 5.75 9.11
N LEU A 288 -9.17 5.09 8.59
CA LEU A 288 -9.28 3.79 7.93
C LEU A 288 -9.35 2.62 8.92
N ASP A 289 -8.79 2.78 10.12
CA ASP A 289 -8.74 1.74 11.14
C ASP A 289 -10.15 1.27 11.54
N ASP A 290 -10.46 0.00 11.30
CA ASP A 290 -11.74 -0.63 11.63
C ASP A 290 -13.00 0.07 11.10
N ASN A 291 -12.86 0.91 10.06
CA ASN A 291 -13.97 1.63 9.49
C ASN A 291 -14.69 0.79 8.42
N PRO A 292 -15.94 0.34 8.65
CA PRO A 292 -16.67 -0.51 7.72
C PRO A 292 -17.15 0.22 6.46
N GLU A 293 -17.10 1.55 6.42
CA GLU A 293 -17.35 2.30 5.18
C GLU A 293 -16.17 2.16 4.22
N CYS A 294 -14.95 2.02 4.72
CA CYS A 294 -13.74 1.87 3.92
C CYS A 294 -13.59 0.43 3.42
N MET A 295 -13.08 0.26 2.20
CA MET A 295 -12.89 -1.04 1.56
C MET A 295 -11.56 -1.09 0.83
N SER A 296 -10.54 -1.67 1.47
CA SER A 296 -9.28 -2.00 0.80
C SER A 296 -9.49 -3.21 -0.10
N ALA A 297 -9.11 -3.11 -1.37
CA ALA A 297 -9.35 -4.15 -2.38
C ALA A 297 -8.14 -4.28 -3.33
N PRO A 298 -7.96 -5.41 -4.01
CA PRO A 298 -6.79 -5.60 -4.85
C PRO A 298 -6.86 -4.73 -6.10
N VAL A 299 -5.70 -4.40 -6.66
CA VAL A 299 -5.59 -3.42 -7.75
C VAL A 299 -6.13 -3.95 -9.08
N ASP A 300 -6.17 -5.26 -9.27
CA ASP A 300 -6.86 -5.90 -10.40
C ASP A 300 -8.40 -5.88 -10.26
N TYR A 301 -8.93 -5.36 -9.14
CA TYR A 301 -10.33 -4.97 -8.98
C TYR A 301 -10.50 -3.45 -9.09
N THR A 302 -9.79 -2.68 -8.27
CA THR A 302 -10.00 -1.22 -8.19
C THR A 302 -9.64 -0.50 -9.48
N ASN A 303 -8.62 -0.97 -10.19
CA ASN A 303 -8.12 -0.35 -11.41
C ASN A 303 -8.53 -1.11 -12.68
N ASP A 304 -9.42 -2.10 -12.57
CA ASP A 304 -9.96 -2.78 -13.74
C ASP A 304 -11.03 -1.91 -14.40
N VAL A 305 -10.80 -1.56 -15.67
CA VAL A 305 -11.75 -0.79 -16.49
C VAL A 305 -13.13 -1.46 -16.56
N ARG A 306 -13.20 -2.79 -16.47
CA ARG A 306 -14.46 -3.55 -16.46
C ARG A 306 -15.24 -3.36 -15.17
N VAL A 307 -14.56 -3.08 -14.06
CA VAL A 307 -15.17 -2.76 -12.76
C VAL A 307 -15.57 -1.30 -12.74
N ILE A 308 -14.65 -0.40 -13.09
CA ILE A 308 -14.87 1.05 -13.11
C ILE A 308 -16.04 1.43 -14.03
N SER A 309 -16.15 0.82 -15.22
CA SER A 309 -17.21 1.14 -16.18
C SER A 309 -18.62 0.72 -15.75
N GLN A 310 -18.75 -0.01 -14.64
CA GLN A 310 -20.05 -0.32 -14.03
C GLN A 310 -20.54 0.80 -13.11
N ILE A 311 -19.71 1.79 -12.80
CA ILE A 311 -20.02 2.88 -11.87
C ILE A 311 -20.52 4.09 -12.68
N ASP A 312 -21.77 4.47 -12.45
CA ASP A 312 -22.32 5.68 -13.05
C ASP A 312 -21.64 6.93 -12.48
N ASN A 313 -21.39 7.94 -13.32
CA ASN A 313 -20.78 9.22 -12.94
C ASN A 313 -19.41 9.06 -12.23
N PHE A 314 -18.58 8.12 -12.70
CA PHE A 314 -17.18 8.01 -12.29
C PHE A 314 -16.33 9.17 -12.81
#